data_AF-A0A2V1CDM4-F1
#
_entry.id   AF-A0A2V1CDM4-F1
#
_cell.length_a   1.000
_cell.length_b   1.000
_cell.length_c   1.000
_cell.angle_alpha   90.00
_cell.angle_beta   90.00
_cell.angle_gamma   90.00
#
_symmetry.space_group_name_H-M   'P 1'
#
loop_
_entity.id
_entity.type
_entity.pdbx_description
1 polymer ?
#
loop_
_entity_poly.entity_id
_entity_poly.type
_entity_poly.pdbx_seq_one_letter_code
_entity_poly.pdbx_strand_id
1 'polypeptide(L)'
;MSFGVSISDIAMVVKLAWSTLEGAKKACGEHDELTKEISSLHLTLEHLRSEVADPESVINMHKGGRRKDLEIHISGCRRHLRRINSVLTRYNRLQNGSGSMWQRIQFGTAGVKDISESQLKLSTYTTAITLTLNLISMGSQGRVEKELSHQRGEAKGLRASINLLLAKQNVVSREGTRDGSFRSISHDERKFWRGFRQELADEGFKSSVINSRKDLIIAYLKEYVLSLTAFSQ
;
A
#
# COMPACT_ATOMS: atom_id res chain seq x y z
N MET A 1 -25.71 11.70 2.74
CA MET A 1 -24.37 11.74 2.12
C MET A 1 -23.51 10.69 2.82
N SER A 2 -23.29 9.54 2.20
CA SER A 2 -22.53 8.43 2.79
C SER A 2 -21.04 8.67 2.65
N PHE A 3 -20.31 8.51 3.76
CA PHE A 3 -18.84 8.47 3.79
C PHE A 3 -18.31 7.37 2.87
N GLY A 4 -17.13 7.62 2.27
CA GLY A 4 -16.64 6.97 1.05
C GLY A 4 -16.21 5.51 1.16
N VAL A 5 -16.09 4.95 2.36
CA VAL A 5 -15.92 3.51 2.58
C VAL A 5 -16.68 3.11 3.84
N SER A 6 -17.64 2.21 3.67
CA SER A 6 -18.41 1.66 4.77
C SER A 6 -17.58 0.57 5.49
N ILE A 7 -17.88 0.31 6.77
CA ILE A 7 -17.37 -0.89 7.48
C ILE A 7 -17.63 -2.17 6.66
N SER A 8 -18.73 -2.18 5.90
CA SER A 8 -19.09 -3.27 5.00
C SER A 8 -18.05 -3.45 3.88
N ASP A 9 -17.54 -2.37 3.28
CA ASP A 9 -16.50 -2.44 2.26
C ASP A 9 -15.19 -3.02 2.82
N ILE A 10 -14.77 -2.58 4.02
CA ILE A 10 -13.58 -3.12 4.68
C ILE A 10 -13.77 -4.62 4.96
N ALA A 11 -14.93 -5.01 5.49
CA ALA A 11 -15.26 -6.41 5.74
C ALA A 11 -15.25 -7.27 4.46
N MET A 12 -15.67 -6.72 3.31
CA MET A 12 -15.56 -7.42 2.03
C MET A 12 -14.11 -7.63 1.59
N VAL A 13 -13.23 -6.64 1.80
CA VAL A 13 -11.79 -6.79 1.47
C VAL A 13 -11.12 -7.79 2.39
N VAL A 14 -11.43 -7.77 3.68
CA VAL A 14 -10.98 -8.76 4.66
C VAL A 14 -11.35 -10.18 4.24
N LYS A 15 -12.62 -10.41 3.87
CA LYS A 15 -13.09 -11.72 3.38
C LYS A 15 -12.37 -12.16 2.11
N LEU A 16 -12.13 -11.23 1.18
CA LEU A 16 -11.36 -11.52 -0.02
C LEU A 16 -9.92 -11.89 0.33
N ALA A 17 -9.26 -11.18 1.25
CA ALA A 17 -7.90 -11.47 1.69
C ALA A 17 -7.82 -12.87 2.31
N TRP A 18 -8.77 -13.24 3.17
CA TRP A 18 -8.87 -14.57 3.75
C TRP A 18 -9.04 -15.67 2.68
N SER A 19 -9.96 -15.48 1.74
CA SER A 19 -10.15 -16.44 0.63
C SER A 19 -8.89 -16.60 -0.22
N THR A 20 -8.16 -15.50 -0.43
CA THR A 20 -6.91 -15.50 -1.20
C THR A 20 -5.81 -16.22 -0.43
N LEU A 21 -5.74 -16.03 0.90
CA LEU A 21 -4.80 -16.70 1.79
C LEU A 21 -4.99 -18.22 1.77
N GLU A 22 -6.23 -18.67 1.92
CA GLU A 22 -6.55 -20.11 1.86
C GLU A 22 -6.26 -20.70 0.48
N GLY A 23 -6.51 -19.93 -0.58
CA GLY A 23 -6.12 -20.30 -1.94
C GLY A 23 -4.61 -20.43 -2.11
N ALA A 24 -3.83 -19.52 -1.51
CA ALA A 24 -2.37 -19.50 -1.57
C ALA A 24 -1.75 -20.64 -0.76
N LYS A 25 -2.25 -20.91 0.45
CA LYS A 25 -1.82 -22.07 1.26
C LYS A 25 -1.97 -23.39 0.50
N LYS A 26 -3.10 -23.56 -0.20
CA LYS A 26 -3.36 -24.75 -1.01
C LYS A 26 -2.46 -24.84 -2.25
N ALA A 27 -2.26 -23.71 -2.93
CA ALA A 27 -1.54 -23.70 -4.21
C ALA A 27 -0.01 -23.73 -4.03
N CYS A 28 0.50 -22.94 -3.08
CA CYS A 28 1.91 -22.62 -2.93
C CYS A 28 2.53 -23.20 -1.65
N GLY A 29 1.69 -23.54 -0.66
CA GLY A 29 2.12 -23.98 0.67
C GLY A 29 2.12 -22.84 1.70
N GLU A 30 2.13 -23.20 2.98
CA GLU A 30 1.97 -22.25 4.10
C GLU A 30 3.16 -21.29 4.27
N HIS A 31 4.36 -21.72 3.87
CA HIS A 31 5.59 -20.96 4.06
C HIS A 31 6.08 -20.23 2.81
N ASP A 32 5.34 -20.32 1.70
CA ASP A 32 5.61 -19.57 0.47
C ASP A 32 5.53 -18.06 0.72
N GLU A 33 6.34 -17.30 -0.01
CA GLU A 33 6.42 -15.84 0.10
C GLU A 33 5.06 -15.18 -0.18
N LEU A 34 4.32 -15.66 -1.20
CA LEU A 34 2.97 -15.18 -1.50
C LEU A 34 2.04 -15.36 -0.31
N THR A 35 2.07 -16.53 0.30
CA THR A 35 1.21 -16.88 1.44
C THR A 35 1.52 -15.99 2.64
N LYS A 36 2.80 -15.72 2.91
CA LYS A 36 3.24 -14.82 3.99
C LYS A 36 2.80 -13.38 3.74
N GLU A 37 2.94 -12.87 2.52
CA GLU A 37 2.51 -11.51 2.17
C GLU A 37 0.99 -11.33 2.31
N ILE A 38 0.20 -12.27 1.79
CA ILE A 38 -1.27 -12.22 1.90
C ILE A 38 -1.68 -12.37 3.37
N SER A 39 -0.98 -13.20 4.15
CA SER A 39 -1.22 -13.35 5.59
C SER A 39 -1.01 -12.03 6.33
N SER A 40 0.14 -11.37 6.10
CA SER A 40 0.43 -10.06 6.68
C SER A 40 -0.64 -9.02 6.31
N LEU A 41 -1.05 -8.98 5.04
CA LEU A 41 -2.10 -8.10 4.58
C LEU A 41 -3.44 -8.40 5.27
N HIS A 42 -3.83 -9.67 5.38
CA HIS A 42 -5.08 -10.07 6.02
C HIS A 42 -5.10 -9.62 7.48
N LEU A 43 -4.02 -9.82 8.23
CA LEU A 43 -3.90 -9.38 9.62
C LEU A 43 -4.00 -7.84 9.75
N THR A 44 -3.31 -7.09 8.88
CA THR A 44 -3.40 -5.62 8.85
C THR A 44 -4.84 -5.15 8.57
N LEU A 45 -5.54 -5.81 7.65
CA LEU A 45 -6.93 -5.47 7.32
C LEU A 45 -7.90 -5.86 8.44
N GLU A 46 -7.67 -6.97 9.15
CA GLU A 46 -8.49 -7.36 10.31
C GLU A 46 -8.31 -6.36 11.45
N HIS A 47 -7.07 -5.94 11.72
CA HIS A 47 -6.79 -4.88 12.70
C HIS A 47 -7.47 -3.56 12.30
N LEU A 48 -7.38 -3.15 11.04
CA LEU A 48 -8.11 -1.98 10.57
C LEU A 48 -9.63 -2.12 10.76
N ARG A 49 -10.17 -3.31 10.49
CA ARG A 49 -11.60 -3.58 10.66
C ARG A 49 -12.02 -3.46 12.13
N SER A 50 -11.24 -3.97 13.07
CA SER A 50 -11.54 -3.82 14.51
C SER A 50 -11.50 -2.36 14.93
N GLU A 51 -10.49 -1.61 14.50
CA GLU A 51 -10.37 -0.17 14.79
C GLU A 51 -11.55 0.62 14.23
N VAL A 52 -11.99 0.37 12.99
CA VAL A 52 -13.13 1.11 12.42
C VAL A 52 -14.47 0.69 13.06
N ALA A 53 -14.58 -0.53 13.57
CA ALA A 53 -15.78 -1.01 14.25
C ALA A 53 -15.96 -0.41 15.65
N ASP A 54 -14.88 -0.04 16.33
CA ASP A 54 -14.92 0.62 17.63
C ASP A 54 -15.18 2.14 17.47
N PRO A 55 -16.34 2.67 17.92
CA PRO A 55 -16.67 4.09 17.82
C PRO A 55 -15.67 5.03 18.50
N GLU A 56 -15.00 4.55 19.55
CA GLU A 56 -14.04 5.34 20.35
C GLU A 56 -12.59 5.18 19.86
N SER A 57 -12.37 4.43 18.78
CA SER A 57 -11.03 4.25 18.24
C SER A 57 -10.43 5.57 17.74
N VAL A 58 -9.10 5.63 17.74
CA VAL A 58 -8.37 6.80 17.24
C VAL A 58 -8.75 7.08 15.78
N ILE A 59 -9.06 6.06 14.98
CA ILE A 59 -9.49 6.22 13.58
C ILE A 59 -10.83 6.95 13.47
N ASN A 60 -11.79 6.62 14.34
CA ASN A 60 -13.11 7.23 14.32
C ASN A 60 -13.13 8.61 14.98
N MET A 61 -12.31 8.84 16.01
CA MET A 61 -12.13 10.15 16.63
C MET A 61 -11.31 11.12 15.76
N HIS A 62 -10.44 10.61 14.88
CA HIS A 62 -9.55 11.43 14.06
C HIS A 62 -10.31 12.23 12.99
N LYS A 63 -10.29 13.56 13.13
CA LYS A 63 -10.84 14.50 12.15
C LYS A 63 -9.74 14.93 11.19
N GLY A 64 -9.62 14.25 10.04
CA GLY A 64 -8.57 14.56 9.08
C GLY A 64 -8.69 13.84 7.74
N GLY A 65 -7.79 14.17 6.81
CA GLY A 65 -7.78 13.55 5.49
C GLY A 65 -7.32 12.08 5.51
N ARG A 66 -6.60 11.62 6.55
CA ARG A 66 -5.91 10.31 6.57
C ARG A 66 -6.86 9.13 6.39
N ARG A 67 -8.10 9.25 6.89
CA ARG A 67 -9.15 8.27 6.62
C ARG A 67 -9.39 8.08 5.12
N LYS A 68 -9.45 9.17 4.34
CA LYS A 68 -9.59 9.10 2.87
C LYS A 68 -8.37 8.46 2.19
N ASP A 69 -7.18 8.64 2.74
CA ASP A 69 -5.98 7.97 2.21
C ASP A 69 -6.07 6.46 2.43
N LEU A 70 -6.51 6.00 3.62
CA LEU A 70 -6.80 4.59 3.87
C LEU A 70 -7.83 4.04 2.87
N GLU A 71 -8.90 4.79 2.59
CA GLU A 71 -9.91 4.40 1.60
C GLU A 71 -9.27 4.17 0.21
N ILE A 72 -8.39 5.08 -0.22
CA ILE A 72 -7.67 4.96 -1.49
C ILE A 72 -6.78 3.72 -1.49
N HIS A 73 -6.00 3.50 -0.42
CA HIS A 73 -5.09 2.36 -0.32
C HIS A 73 -5.83 1.02 -0.28
N ILE A 74 -6.93 0.90 0.48
CA ILE A 74 -7.75 -0.32 0.55
C ILE A 74 -8.37 -0.64 -0.82
N SER A 75 -8.88 0.38 -1.52
CA SER A 75 -9.44 0.21 -2.86
C SER A 75 -8.40 -0.29 -3.86
N GLY A 76 -7.19 0.29 -3.83
CA GLY A 76 -6.07 -0.15 -4.66
C GLY A 76 -5.64 -1.58 -4.33
N CYS A 77 -5.48 -1.91 -3.05
CA CYS A 77 -5.16 -3.25 -2.56
C CYS A 77 -6.16 -4.30 -3.06
N ARG A 78 -7.47 -4.01 -2.95
CA ARG A 78 -8.55 -4.90 -3.39
C ARG A 78 -8.40 -5.33 -4.85
N ARG A 79 -7.94 -4.44 -5.73
CA ARG A 79 -7.72 -4.75 -7.16
C ARG A 79 -6.67 -5.85 -7.35
N HIS A 80 -5.55 -5.76 -6.62
CA HIS A 80 -4.46 -6.73 -6.71
C HIS A 80 -4.80 -8.05 -6.04
N LEU A 81 -5.47 -8.01 -4.89
CA LEU A 81 -6.02 -9.20 -4.23
C LEU A 81 -6.95 -9.98 -5.16
N ARG A 82 -7.87 -9.31 -5.88
CA ARG A 82 -8.75 -9.97 -6.85
C ARG A 82 -7.98 -10.66 -7.98
N ARG A 83 -6.92 -10.03 -8.49
CA ARG A 83 -6.08 -10.60 -9.55
C ARG A 83 -5.42 -11.88 -9.06
N ILE A 84 -4.75 -11.83 -7.92
CA ILE A 84 -4.07 -12.99 -7.32
C ILE A 84 -5.09 -14.10 -7.00
N ASN A 85 -6.22 -13.77 -6.36
CA ASN A 85 -7.27 -14.73 -6.06
C ASN A 85 -7.81 -15.42 -7.32
N SER A 86 -7.96 -14.68 -8.42
CA SER A 86 -8.44 -15.26 -9.69
C SER A 86 -7.45 -16.28 -10.27
N VAL A 87 -6.14 -16.03 -10.15
CA VAL A 87 -5.09 -16.95 -10.59
C VAL A 87 -5.07 -18.19 -9.70
N LEU A 88 -5.05 -18.00 -8.38
CA LEU A 88 -5.08 -19.09 -7.39
C LEU A 88 -6.34 -19.95 -7.53
N THR A 89 -7.51 -19.34 -7.76
CA THR A 89 -8.76 -20.08 -7.97
C THR A 89 -8.72 -20.92 -9.25
N ARG A 90 -8.20 -20.39 -10.36
CA ARG A 90 -8.03 -21.16 -11.60
C ARG A 90 -7.08 -22.32 -11.39
N TYR A 91 -5.98 -22.09 -10.69
CA TYR A 91 -4.98 -23.10 -10.40
C TYR A 91 -5.53 -24.22 -9.49
N ASN A 92 -6.16 -23.86 -8.38
CA ASN A 92 -6.72 -24.83 -7.43
C ASN A 92 -7.86 -25.67 -8.04
N ARG A 93 -8.54 -25.19 -9.09
CA ARG A 93 -9.52 -25.99 -9.86
C ARG A 93 -8.86 -27.00 -10.80
N LEU A 94 -7.64 -26.74 -11.27
CA LEU A 94 -6.89 -27.61 -12.15
C LEU A 94 -6.11 -28.70 -11.38
N GLN A 95 -5.97 -28.54 -10.07
CA GLN A 95 -5.23 -29.46 -9.22
C GLN A 95 -6.12 -30.43 -8.45
N ASN A 96 -5.92 -31.72 -8.72
CA ASN A 96 -6.05 -32.77 -7.71
C ASN A 96 -4.66 -32.98 -7.07
N GLY A 97 -4.24 -32.06 -6.19
CA GLY A 97 -3.11 -32.20 -5.27
C GLY A 97 -1.69 -32.40 -5.85
N SER A 98 -0.91 -31.31 -6.01
CA SER A 98 0.56 -31.37 -5.93
C SER A 98 1.21 -29.97 -6.04
N GLY A 99 1.97 -29.50 -5.04
CA GLY A 99 2.71 -28.22 -5.09
C GLY A 99 3.71 -28.07 -6.27
N SER A 100 3.97 -29.13 -7.03
CA SER A 100 4.87 -29.14 -8.20
C SER A 100 4.41 -28.23 -9.36
N MET A 101 3.10 -28.02 -9.55
CA MET A 101 2.61 -27.22 -10.68
C MET A 101 2.75 -25.71 -10.42
N TRP A 102 2.77 -25.27 -9.16
CA TRP A 102 2.99 -23.88 -8.77
C TRP A 102 4.42 -23.47 -9.10
N GLN A 103 5.39 -24.35 -8.79
CA GLN A 103 6.78 -24.18 -9.20
C GLN A 103 6.89 -24.09 -10.73
N ARG A 104 6.22 -24.97 -11.48
CA ARG A 104 6.22 -24.88 -12.96
C ARG A 104 5.62 -23.59 -13.50
N ILE A 105 4.65 -22.99 -12.82
CA ILE A 105 4.08 -21.68 -13.16
C ILE A 105 5.02 -20.55 -12.75
N GLN A 106 5.63 -20.63 -11.56
CA GLN A 106 6.67 -19.71 -11.07
C GLN A 106 7.90 -19.68 -12.00
N PHE A 107 8.14 -20.74 -12.75
CA PHE A 107 9.21 -20.84 -13.75
C PHE A 107 8.69 -20.77 -15.22
N GLY A 108 7.40 -20.54 -15.45
CA GLY A 108 6.75 -20.49 -16.77
C GLY A 108 6.64 -19.07 -17.33
N THR A 109 7.18 -18.83 -18.53
CA THR A 109 7.64 -17.55 -19.10
C THR A 109 6.66 -16.36 -19.27
N ALA A 110 5.38 -16.44 -18.87
CA ALA A 110 4.44 -15.32 -19.02
C ALA A 110 3.60 -14.96 -17.78
N GLY A 111 3.29 -15.92 -16.90
CA GLY A 111 2.43 -15.67 -15.72
C GLY A 111 3.17 -15.14 -14.48
N VAL A 112 4.48 -15.42 -14.39
CA VAL A 112 5.33 -15.11 -13.22
C VAL A 112 5.46 -13.62 -12.99
N LYS A 113 5.77 -12.88 -14.05
CA LYS A 113 6.00 -11.44 -13.96
C LYS A 113 4.77 -10.72 -13.42
N ASP A 114 3.59 -11.14 -13.85
CA ASP A 114 2.32 -10.57 -13.41
C ASP A 114 1.99 -10.85 -11.93
N ILE A 115 2.36 -12.04 -11.43
CA ILE A 115 2.17 -12.42 -10.03
C ILE A 115 3.18 -11.69 -9.15
N SER A 116 4.46 -11.72 -9.51
CA SER A 116 5.53 -11.03 -8.76
C SER A 116 5.33 -9.52 -8.72
N GLU A 117 4.88 -8.91 -9.82
CA GLU A 117 4.48 -7.50 -9.81
C GLU A 117 3.24 -7.25 -8.93
N SER A 118 2.32 -8.20 -8.85
CA SER A 118 1.13 -8.07 -7.99
C SER A 118 1.46 -8.30 -6.51
N GLN A 119 2.40 -9.19 -6.19
CA GLN A 119 2.98 -9.42 -4.86
C GLN A 119 3.65 -8.14 -4.35
N LEU A 120 4.59 -7.59 -5.12
CA LEU A 120 5.26 -6.33 -4.78
C LEU A 120 4.25 -5.20 -4.54
N LYS A 121 3.20 -5.11 -5.37
CA LYS A 121 2.12 -4.14 -5.18
C LYS A 121 1.32 -4.41 -3.91
N LEU A 122 0.99 -5.67 -3.59
CA LEU A 122 0.33 -6.00 -2.32
C LEU A 122 1.19 -5.61 -1.12
N SER A 123 2.47 -5.99 -1.10
CA SER A 123 3.41 -5.60 -0.05
C SER A 123 3.50 -4.08 0.12
N THR A 124 3.50 -3.35 -1.00
CA THR A 124 3.43 -1.88 -1.03
C THR A 124 2.16 -1.36 -0.36
N TYR A 125 0.99 -1.89 -0.72
CA TYR A 125 -0.28 -1.48 -0.11
C TYR A 125 -0.37 -1.85 1.37
N THR A 126 0.07 -3.03 1.79
CA THR A 126 0.12 -3.44 3.20
C THR A 126 0.96 -2.45 4.01
N THR A 127 2.13 -2.09 3.48
CA THR A 127 3.02 -1.10 4.09
C THR A 127 2.34 0.26 4.15
N ALA A 128 1.73 0.74 3.05
CA ALA A 128 1.02 2.02 3.02
C ALA A 128 -0.15 2.11 4.02
N ILE A 129 -0.93 1.03 4.16
CA ILE A 129 -2.02 0.95 5.14
C ILE A 129 -1.46 1.00 6.56
N THR A 130 -0.45 0.18 6.85
CA THR A 130 0.20 0.13 8.18
C THR A 130 0.79 1.49 8.55
N LEU A 131 1.45 2.15 7.61
CA LEU A 131 2.02 3.50 7.80
C LEU A 131 0.94 4.53 8.09
N THR A 132 -0.14 4.53 7.32
CA THR A 132 -1.24 5.47 7.50
C THR A 132 -1.94 5.25 8.84
N LEU A 133 -2.10 3.99 9.27
CA LEU A 133 -2.59 3.63 10.60
C LEU A 133 -1.68 4.19 11.70
N ASN A 134 -0.37 3.93 11.63
CA ASN A 134 0.58 4.45 12.62
C ASN A 134 0.53 5.98 12.70
N LEU A 135 0.48 6.66 11.55
CA LEU A 135 0.35 8.11 11.52
C LEU A 135 -0.94 8.56 12.22
N ILE A 136 -2.09 7.94 11.94
CA ILE A 136 -3.36 8.22 12.64
C ILE A 136 -3.19 8.08 14.16
N SER A 137 -2.58 6.98 14.62
CA SER A 137 -2.33 6.73 16.05
C SER A 137 -1.42 7.78 16.70
N MET A 138 -0.48 8.37 15.94
CA MET A 138 0.39 9.46 16.45
C MET A 138 -0.36 10.78 16.69
N GLY A 139 -1.61 10.92 16.23
CA GLY A 139 -2.52 12.02 16.58
C GLY A 139 -2.16 13.42 16.07
N SER A 140 -0.89 13.70 15.74
CA SER A 140 -0.44 14.99 15.26
C SER A 140 -0.46 15.06 13.73
N GLN A 141 -1.12 16.09 13.19
CA GLN A 141 -1.09 16.43 11.78
C GLN A 141 -0.22 17.69 11.60
N GLY A 142 0.89 17.56 10.89
CA GLY A 142 1.76 18.68 10.52
C GLY A 142 1.03 19.71 9.66
N ARG A 143 1.55 20.95 9.62
CA ARG A 143 0.99 22.03 8.79
C ARG A 143 0.98 21.64 7.31
N VAL A 144 2.07 21.02 6.83
CA VAL A 144 2.22 20.58 5.45
C VAL A 144 1.21 19.50 5.10
N GLU A 145 0.99 18.57 6.03
CA GLU A 145 0.01 17.51 5.83
C GLU A 145 -1.43 18.04 5.75
N LYS A 146 -1.78 19.05 6.55
CA LYS A 146 -3.08 19.71 6.44
C LYS A 146 -3.24 20.31 5.05
N GLU A 147 -2.24 21.01 4.55
CA GLU A 147 -2.28 21.61 3.20
C GLU A 147 -2.46 20.54 2.11
N LEU A 148 -1.76 19.41 2.20
CA LEU A 148 -1.92 18.29 1.26
C LEU A 148 -3.29 17.58 1.38
N SER A 149 -3.93 17.62 2.55
CA SER A 149 -5.26 17.03 2.77
C SER A 149 -6.39 17.82 2.13
N HIS A 150 -6.19 19.13 1.93
CA HIS A 150 -7.21 20.04 1.39
C HIS A 150 -7.17 20.16 -0.13
N GLN A 151 -6.30 19.41 -0.80
CA GLN A 151 -6.18 19.44 -2.26
C GLN A 151 -7.47 19.00 -2.96
N ARG A 152 -7.85 19.75 -4.00
CA ARG A 152 -9.06 19.53 -4.80
C ARG A 152 -8.70 19.39 -6.28
N GLY A 153 -9.70 19.00 -7.09
CA GLY A 153 -9.54 18.86 -8.54
C GLY A 153 -8.43 17.87 -8.89
N GLU A 154 -7.53 18.28 -9.76
CA GLU A 154 -6.43 17.46 -10.30
C GLU A 154 -5.38 17.05 -9.25
N ALA A 155 -5.39 17.65 -8.06
CA ALA A 155 -4.50 17.31 -6.96
C ALA A 155 -5.17 16.41 -5.88
N LYS A 156 -6.43 16.02 -6.08
CA LYS A 156 -7.14 15.13 -5.17
C LYS A 156 -6.43 13.77 -5.11
N GLY A 157 -6.17 13.27 -3.90
CA GLY A 157 -5.49 11.99 -3.70
C GLY A 157 -3.96 12.05 -3.75
N LEU A 158 -3.38 13.23 -4.01
CA LEU A 158 -1.93 13.41 -4.10
C LEU A 158 -1.19 12.89 -2.86
N ARG A 159 -1.70 13.17 -1.65
CA ARG A 159 -1.09 12.68 -0.40
C ARG A 159 -1.12 11.15 -0.30
N ALA A 160 -2.25 10.53 -0.67
CA ALA A 160 -2.37 9.08 -0.67
C ALA A 160 -1.38 8.43 -1.66
N SER A 161 -1.19 9.03 -2.84
CA SER A 161 -0.19 8.59 -3.81
C SER A 161 1.24 8.80 -3.31
N ILE A 162 1.54 9.92 -2.64
CA ILE A 162 2.84 10.12 -1.98
C ILE A 162 3.10 9.01 -0.95
N ASN A 163 2.13 8.74 -0.07
CA ASN A 163 2.24 7.66 0.94
C ASN A 163 2.47 6.29 0.28
N LEU A 164 1.83 6.04 -0.87
CA LEU A 164 2.01 4.80 -1.62
C LEU A 164 3.43 4.67 -2.20
N LEU A 165 3.96 5.75 -2.80
CA LEU A 165 5.34 5.76 -3.32
C LEU A 165 6.37 5.60 -2.20
N LEU A 166 6.12 6.22 -1.04
CA LEU A 166 6.96 6.04 0.15
C LEU A 166 6.96 4.60 0.65
N ALA A 167 5.79 3.97 0.68
CA ALA A 167 5.66 2.57 1.04
C ALA A 167 6.40 1.66 0.05
N LYS A 168 6.29 1.94 -1.26
CA LYS A 168 6.98 1.20 -2.32
C LYS A 168 8.50 1.28 -2.14
N GLN A 169 9.05 2.46 -1.87
CA GLN A 169 10.48 2.63 -1.62
C GLN A 169 10.96 1.87 -0.37
N ASN A 170 10.15 1.82 0.69
CA ASN A 170 10.45 0.99 1.87
C ASN A 170 10.50 -0.50 1.54
N VAL A 171 9.52 -1.01 0.79
CA VAL A 171 9.47 -2.42 0.40
C VAL A 171 10.68 -2.80 -0.46
N VAL A 172 10.94 -2.02 -1.51
CA VAL A 172 12.07 -2.24 -2.42
C VAL A 172 13.42 -2.17 -1.70
N SER A 173 13.55 -1.28 -0.70
CA SER A 173 14.77 -1.18 0.12
C SER A 173 14.97 -2.41 1.02
N ARG A 174 13.89 -3.05 1.51
CA ARG A 174 13.97 -4.28 2.32
C ARG A 174 14.36 -5.51 1.49
N GLU A 175 13.99 -5.53 0.21
CA GLU A 175 14.37 -6.57 -0.75
C GLU A 175 15.82 -6.43 -1.28
N GLY A 176 16.62 -5.50 -0.74
CA GLY A 176 18.03 -5.33 -1.08
C GLY A 176 18.29 -4.79 -2.49
N THR A 177 17.25 -4.42 -3.23
CA THR A 177 17.35 -4.03 -4.63
C THR A 177 17.28 -2.51 -4.77
N ARG A 178 18.47 -1.88 -4.86
CA ARG A 178 18.77 -0.46 -5.17
C ARG A 178 18.86 0.51 -3.97
N ASP A 179 19.79 1.44 -4.16
CA ASP A 179 20.05 2.70 -3.44
C ASP A 179 18.85 3.69 -3.54
N GLY A 180 17.65 3.22 -3.23
CA GLY A 180 16.40 3.99 -3.19
C GLY A 180 16.00 4.42 -1.78
N SER A 181 16.95 4.38 -0.84
CA SER A 181 16.73 4.72 0.56
C SER A 181 16.35 6.20 0.71
N PHE A 182 15.54 6.52 1.71
CA PHE A 182 15.30 7.88 2.20
C PHE A 182 16.58 8.70 2.42
N ARG A 183 17.73 8.04 2.61
CA ARG A 183 19.08 8.66 2.60
C ARG A 183 19.36 9.46 1.33
N SER A 184 18.76 9.11 0.19
CA SER A 184 18.90 9.85 -1.07
C SER A 184 18.25 11.23 -1.01
N ILE A 185 17.18 11.42 -0.23
CA ILE A 185 16.56 12.76 -0.02
C ILE A 185 17.58 13.72 0.61
N SER A 186 18.41 13.22 1.54
CA SER A 186 19.47 14.01 2.19
C SER A 186 20.73 14.19 1.35
N HIS A 187 21.07 13.24 0.47
CA HIS A 187 22.33 13.26 -0.30
C HIS A 187 22.20 13.84 -1.72
N ASP A 188 21.07 13.63 -2.41
CA ASP A 188 20.84 14.08 -3.80
C ASP A 188 19.34 14.32 -4.06
N GLU A 189 18.79 15.40 -3.48
CA GLU A 189 17.38 15.79 -3.62
C GLU A 189 16.96 15.94 -5.09
N ARG A 190 17.87 16.37 -6.00
CA ARG A 190 17.54 16.56 -7.42
C ARG A 190 17.33 15.23 -8.15
N LYS A 191 18.19 14.24 -7.93
CA LYS A 191 18.04 12.91 -8.52
C LYS A 191 16.83 12.20 -7.93
N PHE A 192 16.65 12.27 -6.61
CA PHE A 192 15.46 11.76 -5.95
C PHE A 192 14.17 12.37 -6.54
N TRP A 193 14.10 13.70 -6.63
CA TRP A 193 12.93 14.40 -7.13
C TRP A 193 12.58 14.03 -8.59
N ARG A 194 13.58 13.83 -9.45
CA ARG A 194 13.34 13.38 -10.83
C ARG A 194 12.64 12.02 -10.88
N GLY A 195 13.14 11.05 -10.10
CA GLY A 195 12.50 9.73 -10.01
C GLY A 195 11.10 9.83 -9.41
N PHE A 196 10.97 10.54 -8.29
CA PHE A 196 9.69 10.69 -7.59
C PHE A 196 8.62 11.39 -8.44
N ARG A 197 9.01 12.41 -9.21
CA ARG A 197 8.11 13.09 -10.16
C ARG A 197 7.66 12.15 -11.28
N GLN A 198 8.54 11.29 -11.79
CA GLN A 198 8.17 10.31 -12.80
C GLN A 198 7.13 9.34 -12.25
N GLU A 199 7.32 8.82 -11.04
CA GLU A 199 6.36 7.89 -10.42
C GLU A 199 5.01 8.57 -10.15
N LEU A 200 4.98 9.83 -9.72
CA LEU A 200 3.72 10.59 -9.60
C LEU A 200 3.05 10.81 -10.96
N ALA A 201 3.81 11.00 -12.04
CA ALA A 201 3.25 11.10 -13.38
C ALA A 201 2.65 9.77 -13.85
N ASP A 202 3.29 8.65 -13.52
CA ASP A 202 2.80 7.30 -13.81
C ASP A 202 1.51 6.98 -13.04
N GLU A 203 1.34 7.55 -11.84
CA GLU A 203 0.08 7.53 -11.06
C GLU A 203 -1.02 8.46 -11.65
N GLY A 204 -0.71 9.21 -12.71
CA GLY A 204 -1.67 10.01 -13.48
C GLY A 204 -1.72 11.50 -13.12
N PHE A 205 -0.80 12.01 -12.28
CA PHE A 205 -0.76 13.43 -11.97
C PHE A 205 -0.08 14.24 -13.08
N LYS A 206 -0.69 15.35 -13.48
CA LYS A 206 -0.09 16.26 -14.46
C LYS A 206 1.21 16.87 -13.91
N SER A 207 2.21 16.99 -14.77
CA SER A 207 3.49 17.62 -14.42
C SER A 207 3.34 19.05 -13.86
N SER A 208 2.34 19.82 -14.33
CA SER A 208 2.04 21.16 -13.81
C SER A 208 1.58 21.12 -12.34
N VAL A 209 0.76 20.15 -11.97
CA VAL A 209 0.27 19.94 -10.59
C VAL A 209 1.41 19.54 -9.66
N ILE A 210 2.29 18.65 -10.13
CA ILE A 210 3.45 18.18 -9.37
C ILE A 210 4.46 19.32 -9.15
N ASN A 211 4.80 20.06 -10.21
CA ASN A 211 5.81 21.12 -10.13
C ASN A 211 5.36 22.30 -9.27
N SER A 212 4.10 22.72 -9.39
CA SER A 212 3.54 23.82 -8.57
C SER A 212 3.48 23.51 -7.07
N ARG A 213 3.65 22.23 -6.69
CA ARG A 213 3.59 21.76 -5.29
C ARG A 213 4.88 21.12 -4.82
N LYS A 214 5.98 21.25 -5.58
CA LYS A 214 7.25 20.58 -5.27
C LYS A 214 7.66 20.78 -3.80
N ASP A 215 7.67 22.04 -3.33
CA ASP A 215 8.17 22.36 -2.00
C ASP A 215 7.28 21.77 -0.89
N LEU A 216 5.96 21.76 -1.10
CA LEU A 216 5.02 21.10 -0.20
C LEU A 216 5.22 19.58 -0.15
N ILE A 217 5.45 18.95 -1.32
CA ILE A 217 5.72 17.52 -1.41
C ILE A 217 7.02 17.19 -0.69
N ILE A 218 8.10 17.92 -0.96
CA ILE A 218 9.41 17.72 -0.33
C ILE A 218 9.34 17.94 1.19
N ALA A 219 8.62 18.98 1.64
CA ALA A 219 8.44 19.22 3.07
C ALA A 219 7.70 18.07 3.76
N TYR A 220 6.64 17.54 3.13
CA TYR A 220 5.89 16.40 3.66
C TYR A 220 6.75 15.13 3.72
N LEU A 221 7.56 14.89 2.68
CA LEU A 221 8.51 13.77 2.65
C LEU A 221 9.54 13.88 3.79
N LYS A 222 10.02 15.08 4.10
CA LYS A 222 10.97 15.32 5.21
C LYS A 222 10.31 15.08 6.58
N GLU A 223 9.11 15.62 6.80
CA GLU A 223 8.31 15.34 8.02
C GLU A 223 8.10 13.82 8.18
N TYR A 224 7.84 13.13 7.08
CA TYR A 224 7.63 11.70 7.05
C TYR A 224 8.89 10.89 7.39
N VAL A 225 10.06 11.23 6.83
CA VAL A 225 11.34 10.59 7.20
C VAL A 225 11.62 10.73 8.68
N LEU A 226 11.42 11.93 9.23
CA LEU A 226 11.63 12.21 10.65
C LEU A 226 10.71 11.33 11.52
N SER A 227 9.46 11.15 11.11
CA SER A 227 8.53 10.26 11.83
C SER A 227 9.01 8.80 11.82
N LEU A 228 9.51 8.29 10.69
CA LEU A 228 10.03 6.92 10.60
C LEU A 228 11.32 6.71 11.41
N THR A 229 12.22 7.68 11.43
CA THR A 229 13.45 7.59 12.23
C THR A 229 13.18 7.61 13.74
N ALA A 230 12.09 8.22 14.18
CA ALA A 230 11.68 8.22 15.58
C ALA A 230 11.15 6.85 16.04
N PHE A 231 10.75 5.95 15.12
CA PHE A 231 10.31 4.58 15.42
C PHE A 231 11.46 3.56 15.49
N SER A 232 12.68 3.91 15.11
CA SER A 232 13.84 3.00 15.11
C SER A 232 14.79 3.19 16.29
N GLN A 233 14.39 3.96 17.32
CA GLN A 233 15.05 4.08 18.63
C GLN A 233 14.11 3.56 19.70
#